data_AF-A0A7V4HFD3-F1
#
_entry.id   AF-A0A7V4HFD3-F1
#
_cell.length_a   1.000
_cell.length_b   1.000
_cell.length_c   1.000
_cell.angle_alpha   90.00
_cell.angle_beta   90.00
_cell.angle_gamma   90.00
#
_symmetry.space_group_name_H-M   'P 1'
#
loop_
_entity.id
_entity.type
_entity.pdbx_description
1 polymer ?
#
loop_
_entity_poly.entity_id
_entity_poly.type
_entity_poly.pdbx_seq_one_letter_code
_entity_poly.pdbx_strand_id
1 'polypeptide(L)'
;MNMRRQTSRLAAVLAGAIVILQTSCSSLRHAAPIAWSERDLDGSLRRRVAGPIGEFSSATNGMSLLAVRPFYCRTTDPERDRALDEYLWPLGMDKSLGSDRYWRVLSVFGHDFGEPNPTGRYRVVVFPLAALGRDAEGKKYFGVFPLGGEVHEFLGFDRIVFAAFPLYLDTRINDLRTRDILWPFISWTEGEGVWRFRFFPFYGLSEREGEWRKGFALWPVWTWCRYEGERGPTGSGFIFFPLFGHVGLTDQETWMILPPLFRWSSNDRGYRSMNCPWPFFQYVRAKDESKTYLWPLWGVKKLPDASFSFLLWPIGSRLRLDRGDERIERTVLFPLWFHETRENSRGGAPSGGEAAGRYAKLWPLFSYRREEDTTCLRVPDLWPGKQLSPVERNWAPFWTLYQREGRRGEGGEELLWGLYRRRWDERGGFSVSLFPLFSMEKNLPDDIHEWNLLLGLVGRRREGLRSNWRIMYFIRLGSDRE
;
A
#
# COMPACT_ATOMS: atom_id res chain seq x y z
N MET A 1 -33.42 -15.42 9.01
CA MET A 1 -33.10 -15.56 10.45
C MET A 1 -31.98 -16.59 10.75
N ASN A 2 -31.12 -16.96 9.78
CA ASN A 2 -30.02 -17.93 9.98
C ASN A 2 -28.60 -17.33 9.91
N MET A 3 -28.41 -16.10 9.39
CA MET A 3 -27.11 -15.42 9.39
C MET A 3 -26.66 -14.87 10.75
N ARG A 4 -27.60 -14.58 11.68
CA ARG A 4 -27.27 -14.09 13.04
C ARG A 4 -26.68 -15.16 13.96
N ARG A 5 -26.95 -16.46 13.73
CA ARG A 5 -26.42 -17.57 14.54
C ARG A 5 -25.02 -18.03 14.11
N GLN A 6 -24.64 -17.85 12.84
CA GLN A 6 -23.27 -18.16 12.39
C GLN A 6 -22.28 -17.05 12.74
N THR A 7 -22.71 -15.78 12.65
CA THR A 7 -21.92 -14.63 13.11
C THR A 7 -21.67 -14.66 14.63
N SER A 8 -22.64 -15.12 15.43
CA SER A 8 -22.44 -15.25 16.89
C SER A 8 -21.46 -16.37 17.28
N ARG A 9 -21.39 -17.47 16.53
CA ARG A 9 -20.42 -18.54 16.77
C ARG A 9 -19.01 -18.14 16.35
N LEU A 10 -18.86 -17.47 15.20
CA LEU A 10 -17.57 -16.92 14.77
C LEU A 10 -17.11 -15.85 15.76
N ALA A 11 -17.99 -14.95 16.20
CA ALA A 11 -17.68 -13.94 17.21
C ALA A 11 -17.33 -14.55 18.58
N ALA A 12 -18.00 -15.63 19.00
CA ALA A 12 -17.66 -16.33 20.24
C ALA A 12 -16.33 -17.10 20.14
N VAL A 13 -16.02 -17.70 18.99
CA VAL A 13 -14.72 -18.36 18.73
C VAL A 13 -13.61 -17.32 18.66
N LEU A 14 -13.84 -16.19 17.98
CA LEU A 14 -12.92 -15.06 17.96
C LEU A 14 -12.73 -14.49 19.37
N ALA A 15 -13.79 -14.25 20.12
CA ALA A 15 -13.71 -13.77 21.51
C ALA A 15 -13.00 -14.77 22.43
N GLY A 16 -13.26 -16.07 22.31
CA GLY A 16 -12.56 -17.11 23.06
C GLY A 16 -11.07 -17.18 22.71
N ALA A 17 -10.73 -17.11 21.43
CA ALA A 17 -9.34 -17.04 20.97
C ALA A 17 -8.64 -15.75 21.45
N ILE A 18 -9.35 -14.61 21.44
CA ILE A 18 -8.87 -13.32 21.95
C ILE A 18 -8.60 -13.38 23.44
N VAL A 19 -9.51 -13.98 24.22
CA VAL A 19 -9.33 -14.15 25.68
C VAL A 19 -8.12 -15.04 25.96
N ILE A 20 -7.96 -16.17 25.24
CA ILE A 20 -6.79 -17.04 25.38
C ILE A 20 -5.49 -16.30 25.03
N LEU A 21 -5.50 -15.49 23.96
CA LEU A 21 -4.36 -14.67 23.57
C LEU A 21 -4.05 -13.54 24.58
N GLN A 22 -5.05 -13.06 25.33
CA GLN A 22 -4.90 -11.99 26.31
C GLN A 22 -4.57 -12.50 27.73
N THR A 23 -4.93 -13.72 28.09
CA THR A 23 -4.63 -14.29 29.41
C THR A 23 -3.14 -14.58 29.60
N SER A 24 -2.57 -14.10 30.72
CA SER A 24 -1.18 -14.34 31.11
C SER A 24 -0.99 -15.78 31.60
N CYS A 25 -0.40 -16.65 30.78
CA CYS A 25 0.05 -17.97 31.21
C CYS A 25 1.57 -18.01 31.14
N SER A 26 2.24 -17.82 32.28
CA SER A 26 3.70 -17.82 32.39
C SER A 26 4.32 -19.19 32.05
N SER A 27 3.54 -20.27 32.06
CA SER A 27 3.97 -21.65 31.80
C SER A 27 4.02 -22.05 30.31
N LEU A 28 3.57 -21.20 29.38
CA LEU A 28 3.46 -21.54 27.94
C LEU A 28 4.65 -21.08 27.08
N ARG A 29 5.78 -20.65 27.67
CA ARG A 29 6.91 -20.10 26.90
C ARG A 29 7.50 -21.06 25.85
N HIS A 30 7.40 -22.37 26.06
CA HIS A 30 8.05 -23.40 25.23
C HIS A 30 7.08 -24.35 24.50
N ALA A 31 5.79 -24.00 24.39
CA ALA A 31 4.80 -24.85 23.73
C ALA A 31 4.55 -24.48 22.25
N ALA A 32 5.47 -23.76 21.60
CA ALA A 32 5.38 -23.46 20.17
C ALA A 32 5.47 -24.75 19.34
N PRO A 33 4.73 -24.95 18.24
CA PRO A 33 3.84 -24.01 17.56
C PRO A 33 2.43 -23.94 18.17
N ILE A 34 2.11 -24.71 19.23
CA ILE A 34 0.75 -24.74 19.81
C ILE A 34 0.42 -23.41 20.49
N ALA A 35 1.27 -22.95 21.40
CA ALA A 35 1.10 -21.66 22.07
C ALA A 35 2.44 -21.15 22.60
N TRP A 36 2.72 -19.86 22.45
CA TRP A 36 3.86 -19.22 23.11
C TRP A 36 3.64 -17.72 23.35
N SER A 37 4.36 -17.19 24.33
CA SER A 37 4.39 -15.76 24.69
C SER A 37 5.84 -15.34 24.92
N GLU A 38 6.27 -14.23 24.31
CA GLU A 38 7.63 -13.68 24.44
C GLU A 38 7.60 -12.16 24.35
N ARG A 39 8.69 -11.50 24.72
CA ARG A 39 8.98 -10.12 24.31
C ARG A 39 9.95 -10.15 23.14
N ASP A 40 9.62 -9.46 22.06
CA ASP A 40 10.54 -9.27 20.92
C ASP A 40 11.71 -8.34 21.30
N LEU A 41 12.67 -8.16 20.39
CA LEU A 41 13.87 -7.33 20.58
C LEU A 41 13.54 -5.88 20.99
N ASP A 42 12.38 -5.36 20.57
CA ASP A 42 11.93 -3.99 20.91
C ASP A 42 11.14 -3.93 22.25
N GLY A 43 11.15 -5.02 23.02
CA GLY A 43 10.40 -5.15 24.28
C GLY A 43 8.89 -5.39 24.10
N SER A 44 8.43 -5.41 22.84
CA SER A 44 7.05 -5.67 22.42
C SER A 44 6.60 -7.06 22.83
N LEU A 45 5.47 -7.16 23.54
CA LEU A 45 4.90 -8.44 23.93
C LEU A 45 4.27 -9.11 22.71
N ARG A 46 4.73 -10.30 22.34
CA ARG A 46 4.19 -11.11 21.24
C ARG A 46 3.72 -12.47 21.73
N ARG A 47 2.54 -12.87 21.27
CA ARG A 47 1.90 -14.15 21.59
C ARG A 47 1.41 -14.78 20.30
N ARG A 48 1.63 -16.09 20.14
CA ARG A 48 1.08 -16.86 19.02
C ARG A 48 0.46 -18.16 19.50
N VAL A 49 -0.58 -18.59 18.80
CA VAL A 49 -1.32 -19.85 19.06
C VAL A 49 -1.63 -20.53 17.73
N ALA A 50 -1.48 -21.85 17.69
CA ALA A 50 -1.68 -22.68 16.51
C ALA A 50 -0.89 -22.17 15.28
N GLY A 51 0.42 -22.00 15.46
CA GLY A 51 1.35 -21.53 14.44
C GLY A 51 1.06 -20.09 14.02
N PRO A 52 0.74 -19.82 12.73
CA PRO A 52 0.48 -18.47 12.24
C PRO A 52 -0.98 -18.00 12.45
N ILE A 53 -1.88 -18.88 12.90
CA ILE A 53 -3.33 -18.62 12.94
C ILE A 53 -3.66 -17.52 13.95
N GLY A 54 -3.34 -17.72 15.23
CA GLY A 54 -3.60 -16.75 16.29
C GLY A 54 -2.35 -15.94 16.61
N GLU A 55 -2.45 -14.62 16.61
CA GLU A 55 -1.36 -13.74 17.04
C GLU A 55 -1.89 -12.51 17.79
N PHE A 56 -1.19 -12.15 18.86
CA PHE A 56 -1.34 -10.87 19.54
C PHE A 56 0.03 -10.25 19.70
N SER A 57 0.19 -8.99 19.32
CA SER A 57 1.41 -8.23 19.56
C SER A 57 1.06 -6.85 20.12
N SER A 58 1.81 -6.39 21.11
CA SER A 58 1.69 -5.07 21.71
C SER A 58 3.08 -4.45 21.82
N ALA A 59 3.30 -3.39 21.05
CA ALA A 59 4.53 -2.62 21.09
C ALA A 59 4.57 -1.67 22.28
N THR A 60 5.77 -1.21 22.62
CA THR A 60 6.03 -0.28 23.74
C THR A 60 5.44 1.10 23.50
N ASN A 61 5.30 1.53 22.23
CA ASN A 61 4.65 2.77 21.84
C ASN A 61 3.11 2.69 21.76
N GLY A 62 2.51 1.61 22.29
CA GLY A 62 1.06 1.43 22.31
C GLY A 62 0.46 0.87 21.02
N MET A 63 1.24 0.71 19.93
CA MET A 63 0.74 0.00 18.75
C MET A 63 0.39 -1.44 19.12
N SER A 64 -0.72 -1.95 18.60
CA SER A 64 -1.13 -3.33 18.83
C SER A 64 -1.63 -4.02 17.57
N LEU A 65 -1.44 -5.33 17.52
CA LEU A 65 -1.91 -6.23 16.49
C LEU A 65 -2.64 -7.39 17.16
N LEU A 66 -3.82 -7.70 16.66
CA LEU A 66 -4.57 -8.90 17.00
C LEU A 66 -5.00 -9.59 15.71
N ALA A 67 -4.63 -10.85 15.52
CA ALA A 67 -4.95 -11.59 14.31
C ALA A 67 -5.46 -13.00 14.62
N VAL A 68 -6.50 -13.39 13.89
CA VAL A 68 -7.01 -14.76 13.77
C VAL A 68 -7.10 -15.05 12.26
N ARG A 69 -5.98 -15.48 11.69
CA ARG A 69 -5.76 -15.54 10.25
C ARG A 69 -6.43 -16.76 9.59
N PRO A 70 -6.85 -16.63 8.32
CA PRO A 70 -6.94 -15.40 7.53
C PRO A 70 -8.23 -14.60 7.80
N PHE A 71 -9.02 -14.99 8.81
CA PHE A 71 -10.39 -14.50 9.01
C PHE A 71 -10.48 -13.05 9.49
N TYR A 72 -9.59 -12.66 10.40
CA TYR A 72 -9.66 -11.37 11.07
C TYR A 72 -8.27 -10.86 11.44
N CYS A 73 -8.02 -9.57 11.24
CA CYS A 73 -6.82 -8.89 11.72
C CYS A 73 -7.16 -7.45 12.11
N ARG A 74 -6.85 -7.05 13.35
CA ARG A 74 -6.95 -5.69 13.86
C ARG A 74 -5.56 -5.12 14.11
N THR A 75 -5.33 -3.91 13.62
CA THR A 75 -4.15 -3.09 13.97
C THR A 75 -4.63 -1.79 14.59
N THR A 76 -4.03 -1.39 15.71
CA THR A 76 -4.33 -0.14 16.40
C THR A 76 -3.05 0.68 16.55
N ASP A 77 -3.15 1.96 16.25
CA ASP A 77 -2.10 2.97 16.38
C ASP A 77 -2.67 4.15 17.17
N PRO A 78 -2.46 4.19 18.50
CA PRO A 78 -3.02 5.22 19.38
C PRO A 78 -2.50 6.63 19.10
N GLU A 79 -1.25 6.78 18.67
CA GLU A 79 -0.66 8.10 18.40
C GLU A 79 -1.37 8.81 17.25
N ARG A 80 -1.86 8.05 16.27
CA ARG A 80 -2.59 8.57 15.12
C ARG A 80 -4.11 8.44 15.26
N ASP A 81 -4.60 8.00 16.40
CA ASP A 81 -6.01 7.62 16.63
C ASP A 81 -6.57 6.75 15.49
N ARG A 82 -5.81 5.71 15.13
CA ARG A 82 -6.09 4.88 13.95
C ARG A 82 -6.35 3.45 14.35
N ALA A 83 -7.46 2.88 13.87
CA ALA A 83 -7.69 1.44 13.89
C ALA A 83 -7.94 0.90 12.47
N LEU A 84 -7.53 -0.33 12.22
CA LEU A 84 -7.78 -1.04 10.98
C LEU A 84 -8.17 -2.47 11.29
N ASP A 85 -9.41 -2.80 10.99
CA ASP A 85 -9.98 -4.15 10.98
C ASP A 85 -10.00 -4.68 9.56
N GLU A 86 -9.47 -5.89 9.37
CA GLU A 86 -9.44 -6.60 8.10
C GLU A 86 -10.18 -7.93 8.28
N TYR A 87 -11.11 -8.23 7.36
CA TYR A 87 -11.94 -9.44 7.39
C TYR A 87 -11.71 -10.24 6.12
N LEU A 88 -11.18 -11.46 6.24
CA LEU A 88 -10.87 -12.32 5.09
C LEU A 88 -10.20 -11.53 3.96
N TRP A 89 -9.19 -10.71 4.29
CA TRP A 89 -8.65 -9.74 3.35
C TRP A 89 -8.30 -10.41 2.01
N PRO A 90 -8.77 -9.89 0.86
CA PRO A 90 -9.31 -8.54 0.64
C PRO A 90 -10.84 -8.41 0.70
N LEU A 91 -11.60 -9.37 1.23
CA LEU A 91 -13.07 -9.36 1.16
C LEU A 91 -13.72 -8.23 1.96
N GLY A 92 -13.21 -7.92 3.14
CA GLY A 92 -13.74 -6.86 4.00
C GLY A 92 -12.65 -6.08 4.73
N MET A 93 -12.90 -4.79 4.98
CA MET A 93 -12.09 -3.95 5.86
C MET A 93 -12.90 -2.82 6.47
N ASP A 94 -12.49 -2.36 7.65
CA ASP A 94 -13.00 -1.20 8.36
C ASP A 94 -11.81 -0.44 8.94
N LYS A 95 -11.73 0.86 8.69
CA LYS A 95 -10.60 1.70 9.04
C LYS A 95 -11.15 2.96 9.71
N SER A 96 -10.73 3.22 10.93
CA SER A 96 -10.93 4.51 11.59
C SER A 96 -9.62 5.32 11.61
N LEU A 97 -9.75 6.64 11.51
CA LEU A 97 -8.65 7.59 11.67
C LEU A 97 -9.22 8.88 12.28
N GLY A 98 -8.94 9.13 13.57
CA GLY A 98 -9.63 10.18 14.30
C GLY A 98 -11.12 9.88 14.32
N SER A 99 -11.92 10.88 13.92
CA SER A 99 -13.35 10.71 13.77
C SER A 99 -13.77 10.08 12.43
N ASP A 100 -12.91 10.05 11.42
CA ASP A 100 -13.24 9.47 10.11
C ASP A 100 -13.29 7.94 10.17
N ARG A 101 -14.28 7.35 9.50
CA ARG A 101 -14.41 5.90 9.36
C ARG A 101 -14.72 5.50 7.94
N TYR A 102 -13.90 4.62 7.38
CA TYR A 102 -14.10 4.03 6.06
C TYR A 102 -14.25 2.52 6.20
N TRP A 103 -15.25 1.93 5.55
CA TRP A 103 -15.40 0.49 5.49
C TRP A 103 -15.72 0.02 4.07
N ARG A 104 -15.37 -1.24 3.78
CA ARG A 104 -15.67 -1.88 2.50
C ARG A 104 -15.88 -3.38 2.70
N VAL A 105 -16.91 -3.91 2.07
CA VAL A 105 -17.18 -5.34 1.94
C VAL A 105 -17.50 -5.61 0.47
N LEU A 106 -16.65 -6.39 -0.20
CA LEU A 106 -16.71 -6.62 -1.64
C LEU A 106 -16.79 -5.28 -2.41
N SER A 107 -17.86 -5.06 -3.19
CA SER A 107 -18.10 -3.83 -3.96
C SER A 107 -18.91 -2.76 -3.20
N VAL A 108 -19.29 -3.04 -1.95
CA VAL A 108 -20.00 -2.08 -1.09
C VAL A 108 -18.98 -1.37 -0.22
N PHE A 109 -18.99 -0.04 -0.22
CA PHE A 109 -18.14 0.74 0.66
C PHE A 109 -18.90 1.90 1.27
N GLY A 110 -18.50 2.28 2.47
CA GLY A 110 -19.02 3.43 3.16
C GLY A 110 -17.91 4.30 3.73
N HIS A 111 -18.23 5.57 3.91
CA HIS A 111 -17.35 6.56 4.51
C HIS A 111 -18.18 7.50 5.37
N ASP A 112 -17.89 7.52 6.67
CA ASP A 112 -18.40 8.46 7.64
C ASP A 112 -17.30 9.50 7.91
N PHE A 113 -17.56 10.78 7.62
CA PHE A 113 -16.57 11.86 7.64
C PHE A 113 -16.51 12.57 9.01
N GLY A 114 -16.62 11.79 10.08
CA GLY A 114 -16.10 12.20 11.39
C GLY A 114 -16.74 13.38 12.12
N GLU A 115 -17.99 13.71 11.85
CA GLU A 115 -18.76 14.53 12.80
C GLU A 115 -19.73 13.64 13.60
N PRO A 116 -19.51 13.44 14.91
CA PRO A 116 -20.45 12.77 15.81
C PRO A 116 -21.66 13.69 16.08
N ASN A 117 -22.37 14.05 15.02
CA ASN A 117 -23.58 14.84 15.03
C ASN A 117 -24.65 14.02 14.28
N PRO A 118 -25.92 13.96 14.70
CA PRO A 118 -27.02 13.36 13.92
C PRO A 118 -27.10 13.87 12.46
N THR A 119 -26.50 15.01 12.15
CA THR A 119 -26.39 15.64 10.83
C THR A 119 -25.06 15.37 10.11
N GLY A 120 -24.17 14.55 10.66
CA GLY A 120 -22.83 14.29 10.10
C GLY A 120 -22.86 13.75 8.67
N ARG A 121 -21.85 14.16 7.89
CA ARG A 121 -21.62 13.76 6.51
C ARG A 121 -21.26 12.27 6.43
N TYR A 122 -21.96 11.54 5.56
CA TYR A 122 -21.69 10.12 5.35
C TYR A 122 -22.06 9.69 3.94
N ARG A 123 -21.55 8.54 3.53
CA ARG A 123 -21.84 7.95 2.22
C ARG A 123 -21.76 6.43 2.28
N VAL A 124 -22.64 5.78 1.54
CA VAL A 124 -22.58 4.36 1.21
C VAL A 124 -22.78 4.19 -0.29
N VAL A 125 -21.91 3.42 -0.93
CA VAL A 125 -21.94 3.12 -2.35
C VAL A 125 -21.93 1.60 -2.53
N VAL A 126 -22.92 1.09 -3.24
CA VAL A 126 -22.92 -0.26 -3.80
C VAL A 126 -22.44 -0.12 -5.23
N PHE A 127 -21.13 -0.17 -5.46
CA PHE A 127 -20.59 0.17 -6.78
C PHE A 127 -20.84 -0.93 -7.81
N PRO A 128 -21.32 -0.60 -9.03
CA PRO A 128 -21.72 0.73 -9.54
C PRO A 128 -23.23 1.02 -9.44
N LEU A 129 -24.00 0.22 -8.70
CA LEU A 129 -25.47 0.15 -8.72
C LEU A 129 -26.19 1.26 -7.97
N ALA A 130 -25.71 1.67 -6.79
CA ALA A 130 -26.42 2.63 -5.96
C ALA A 130 -25.47 3.45 -5.09
N ALA A 131 -25.87 4.69 -4.79
CA ALA A 131 -25.18 5.56 -3.85
C ALA A 131 -26.22 6.30 -2.99
N LEU A 132 -25.92 6.42 -1.71
CA LEU A 132 -26.76 7.11 -0.74
C LEU A 132 -25.89 7.80 0.29
N GLY A 133 -26.33 8.93 0.82
CA GLY A 133 -25.53 9.65 1.78
C GLY A 133 -26.07 11.02 2.14
N ARG A 134 -25.21 11.78 2.79
CA ARG A 134 -25.40 13.17 3.18
C ARG A 134 -24.10 13.92 2.89
N ASP A 135 -24.21 15.06 2.22
CA ASP A 135 -23.08 15.95 1.91
C ASP A 135 -22.65 16.81 3.11
N ALA A 136 -21.63 17.66 2.92
CA ALA A 136 -21.13 18.58 3.94
C ALA A 136 -22.18 19.63 4.38
N GLU A 137 -23.10 20.04 3.48
CA GLU A 137 -24.19 20.96 3.79
C GLU A 137 -25.39 20.29 4.50
N GLY A 138 -25.33 18.98 4.72
CA GLY A 138 -26.35 18.22 5.42
C GLY A 138 -27.51 17.73 4.54
N LYS A 139 -27.45 17.94 3.22
CA LYS A 139 -28.46 17.50 2.26
C LYS A 139 -28.26 16.00 1.96
N LYS A 140 -29.36 15.26 2.14
CA LYS A 140 -29.41 13.83 1.83
C LYS A 140 -29.56 13.63 0.32
N TYR A 141 -28.93 12.58 -0.19
CA TYR A 141 -29.02 12.19 -1.60
C TYR A 141 -29.16 10.68 -1.74
N PHE A 142 -29.72 10.26 -2.87
CA PHE A 142 -29.90 8.86 -3.23
C PHE A 142 -29.94 8.73 -4.75
N GLY A 143 -29.25 7.72 -5.28
CA GLY A 143 -29.30 7.37 -6.69
C GLY A 143 -29.16 5.88 -6.92
N VAL A 144 -29.89 5.38 -7.92
CA VAL A 144 -29.83 4.00 -8.41
C VAL A 144 -29.46 4.04 -9.88
N PHE A 145 -28.22 3.66 -10.20
CA PHE A 145 -27.73 3.67 -11.57
C PHE A 145 -28.24 2.43 -12.33
N PRO A 146 -28.73 2.56 -13.57
CA PRO A 146 -28.85 3.79 -14.38
C PRO A 146 -30.22 4.52 -14.24
N LEU A 147 -31.12 4.04 -13.37
CA LEU A 147 -32.51 4.47 -13.32
C LEU A 147 -32.69 5.96 -13.00
N GLY A 148 -32.05 6.45 -11.94
CA GLY A 148 -32.09 7.86 -11.61
C GLY A 148 -31.74 8.18 -10.17
N GLY A 149 -31.57 9.48 -9.93
CA GLY A 149 -31.37 10.07 -8.62
C GLY A 149 -30.24 11.09 -8.63
N GLU A 150 -29.82 11.47 -7.43
CA GLU A 150 -28.72 12.42 -7.22
C GLU A 150 -27.65 11.84 -6.29
N VAL A 151 -26.39 12.17 -6.59
CA VAL A 151 -25.21 11.77 -5.83
C VAL A 151 -24.33 13.00 -5.63
N HIS A 152 -23.90 13.25 -4.40
CA HIS A 152 -23.08 14.42 -4.08
C HIS A 152 -21.63 14.04 -3.77
N GLU A 153 -20.71 14.98 -4.02
CA GLU A 153 -19.29 14.94 -3.63
C GLU A 153 -18.57 13.65 -4.06
N PHE A 154 -18.90 13.10 -5.23
CA PHE A 154 -18.47 11.78 -5.69
C PHE A 154 -17.62 11.88 -6.96
N LEU A 155 -16.50 11.15 -7.00
CA LEU A 155 -15.55 11.12 -8.14
C LEU A 155 -15.08 12.53 -8.59
N GLY A 156 -14.94 13.46 -7.65
CA GLY A 156 -14.52 14.85 -7.92
C GLY A 156 -15.65 15.79 -8.36
N PHE A 157 -16.89 15.30 -8.49
CA PHE A 157 -18.06 16.13 -8.72
C PHE A 157 -18.71 16.54 -7.41
N ASP A 158 -19.19 17.78 -7.33
CA ASP A 158 -19.97 18.27 -6.20
C ASP A 158 -21.38 17.68 -6.23
N ARG A 159 -21.96 17.57 -7.43
CA ARG A 159 -23.29 17.00 -7.66
C ARG A 159 -23.37 16.30 -8.99
N ILE A 160 -24.00 15.13 -9.00
CA ILE A 160 -24.34 14.33 -10.17
C ILE A 160 -25.82 14.00 -10.07
N VAL A 161 -26.62 14.40 -11.05
CA VAL A 161 -28.02 14.03 -11.21
C VAL A 161 -28.15 13.27 -12.50
N PHE A 162 -28.82 12.13 -12.49
CA PHE A 162 -29.07 11.36 -13.71
C PHE A 162 -30.51 10.84 -13.70
N ALA A 163 -31.05 10.63 -14.90
CA ALA A 163 -32.34 10.00 -15.09
C ALA A 163 -32.28 9.12 -16.34
N ALA A 164 -32.63 7.84 -16.17
CA ALA A 164 -32.58 6.80 -17.19
C ALA A 164 -31.27 6.87 -18.00
N PHE A 165 -30.12 6.86 -17.33
CA PHE A 165 -28.82 6.99 -17.98
C PHE A 165 -28.71 5.96 -19.15
N PRO A 166 -28.31 6.40 -20.35
CA PRO A 166 -27.65 7.68 -20.66
C PRO A 166 -28.57 8.84 -21.08
N LEU A 167 -29.89 8.76 -20.91
CA LEU A 167 -30.82 9.75 -21.46
C LEU A 167 -30.61 11.17 -20.92
N TYR A 168 -30.37 11.31 -19.61
CA TYR A 168 -30.10 12.59 -18.97
C TYR A 168 -29.03 12.48 -17.88
N LEU A 169 -28.11 13.45 -17.89
CA LEU A 169 -27.08 13.64 -16.88
C LEU A 169 -26.87 15.15 -16.65
N ASP A 170 -26.79 15.57 -15.39
CA ASP A 170 -26.46 16.94 -14.98
C ASP A 170 -25.39 16.85 -13.89
N THR A 171 -24.25 17.51 -14.11
CA THR A 171 -23.10 17.46 -13.21
C THR A 171 -22.63 18.85 -12.85
N ARG A 172 -22.05 18.98 -11.66
CA ARG A 172 -21.46 20.23 -11.15
C ARG A 172 -20.07 20.00 -10.57
N ILE A 173 -19.14 20.87 -10.93
CA ILE A 173 -17.80 20.99 -10.35
C ILE A 173 -17.53 22.49 -10.14
N ASN A 174 -17.42 22.92 -8.88
CA ASN A 174 -17.35 24.33 -8.48
C ASN A 174 -18.51 25.16 -9.09
N ASP A 175 -18.15 26.11 -9.96
CA ASP A 175 -19.03 26.99 -10.72
C ASP A 175 -19.48 26.38 -12.06
N LEU A 176 -18.80 25.34 -12.55
CA LEU A 176 -19.11 24.70 -13.84
C LEU A 176 -20.27 23.72 -13.70
N ARG A 177 -21.33 23.96 -14.45
CA ARG A 177 -22.47 23.04 -14.60
C ARG A 177 -22.49 22.46 -16.00
N THR A 178 -22.56 21.14 -16.12
CA THR A 178 -22.66 20.42 -17.39
C THR A 178 -23.97 19.65 -17.47
N ARG A 179 -24.72 19.82 -18.55
CA ARG A 179 -25.92 19.05 -18.88
C ARG A 179 -25.63 18.19 -20.09
N ASP A 180 -25.98 16.91 -20.03
CA ASP A 180 -25.90 15.99 -21.16
C ASP A 180 -27.30 15.39 -21.44
N ILE A 181 -27.65 15.36 -22.72
CA ILE A 181 -28.81 14.62 -23.24
C ILE A 181 -28.28 13.53 -24.16
N LEU A 182 -28.73 12.30 -23.92
CA LEU A 182 -28.23 11.10 -24.60
C LEU A 182 -26.70 11.04 -24.51
N TRP A 183 -26.16 11.00 -23.28
CA TRP A 183 -24.72 10.97 -23.07
C TRP A 183 -24.06 9.86 -23.93
N PRO A 184 -22.98 10.15 -24.69
CA PRO A 184 -22.19 11.39 -24.72
C PRO A 184 -22.54 12.35 -25.88
N PHE A 185 -23.67 12.18 -26.56
CA PHE A 185 -23.99 12.86 -27.83
C PHE A 185 -24.19 14.36 -27.69
N ILE A 186 -25.06 14.84 -26.78
CA ILE A 186 -25.32 16.28 -26.64
C ILE A 186 -24.91 16.74 -25.26
N SER A 187 -24.09 17.78 -25.17
CA SER A 187 -23.57 18.32 -23.91
C SER A 187 -23.46 19.85 -23.95
N TRP A 188 -23.82 20.51 -22.85
CA TRP A 188 -23.65 21.95 -22.65
C TRP A 188 -23.03 22.21 -21.28
N THR A 189 -21.97 23.00 -21.23
CA THR A 189 -21.32 23.42 -19.97
C THR A 189 -21.31 24.94 -19.88
N GLU A 190 -21.68 25.47 -18.72
CA GLU A 190 -21.70 26.90 -18.41
C GLU A 190 -21.06 27.12 -17.01
N GLY A 191 -20.28 28.19 -16.85
CA GLY A 191 -19.66 28.62 -15.59
C GLY A 191 -18.94 29.97 -15.76
N GLU A 192 -18.16 30.39 -14.77
CA GLU A 192 -17.49 31.69 -14.73
C GLU A 192 -16.47 31.83 -15.87
N GLY A 193 -16.86 32.59 -16.90
CA GLY A 193 -16.05 32.81 -18.11
C GLY A 193 -15.82 31.55 -18.96
N VAL A 194 -16.54 30.44 -18.71
CA VAL A 194 -16.37 29.17 -19.44
C VAL A 194 -17.69 28.74 -20.07
N TRP A 195 -17.65 28.47 -21.37
CA TRP A 195 -18.77 27.93 -22.13
C TRP A 195 -18.33 26.76 -23.00
N ARG A 196 -19.11 25.67 -23.02
CA ARG A 196 -18.83 24.50 -23.86
C ARG A 196 -20.11 23.95 -24.46
N PHE A 197 -20.01 23.51 -25.70
CA PHE A 197 -21.06 22.78 -26.40
C PHE A 197 -20.47 21.57 -27.11
N ARG A 198 -21.21 20.47 -27.12
CA ARG A 198 -20.83 19.25 -27.84
C ARG A 198 -22.07 18.63 -28.47
N PHE A 199 -21.96 18.33 -29.76
CA PHE A 199 -22.78 17.37 -30.46
C PHE A 199 -21.86 16.27 -31.01
N PHE A 200 -21.43 15.37 -30.14
CA PHE A 200 -20.49 14.30 -30.47
C PHE A 200 -21.13 13.28 -31.42
N PRO A 201 -20.39 12.71 -32.39
CA PRO A 201 -19.02 13.05 -32.79
C PRO A 201 -18.92 14.19 -33.80
N PHE A 202 -20.01 14.87 -34.16
CA PHE A 202 -20.06 15.81 -35.28
C PHE A 202 -19.39 17.16 -35.03
N TYR A 203 -19.61 17.75 -33.86
CA TYR A 203 -19.07 19.07 -33.54
C TYR A 203 -18.89 19.27 -32.04
N GLY A 204 -17.89 20.05 -31.65
CA GLY A 204 -17.77 20.53 -30.29
C GLY A 204 -16.95 21.81 -30.23
N LEU A 205 -17.34 22.71 -29.33
CA LEU A 205 -16.68 23.96 -29.07
C LEU A 205 -16.55 24.14 -27.56
N SER A 206 -15.39 24.61 -27.13
CA SER A 206 -15.11 24.92 -25.74
C SER A 206 -14.33 26.22 -25.71
N GLU A 207 -14.80 27.14 -24.89
CA GLU A 207 -14.31 28.51 -24.86
C GLU A 207 -14.14 28.93 -23.40
N ARG A 208 -13.04 29.64 -23.14
CA ARG A 208 -12.83 30.38 -21.91
C ARG A 208 -12.47 31.80 -22.27
N GLU A 209 -13.26 32.73 -21.76
CA GLU A 209 -13.17 34.16 -22.05
C GLU A 209 -11.74 34.67 -21.80
N GLY A 210 -11.17 35.31 -22.82
CA GLY A 210 -9.83 35.88 -22.77
C GLY A 210 -8.67 34.87 -22.66
N GLU A 211 -8.92 33.56 -22.67
CA GLU A 211 -7.84 32.56 -22.52
C GLU A 211 -7.69 31.65 -23.73
N TRP A 212 -8.76 30.94 -24.12
CA TRP A 212 -8.66 29.93 -25.17
C TRP A 212 -9.99 29.58 -25.82
N ARG A 213 -9.89 29.11 -27.07
CA ARG A 213 -10.99 28.57 -27.85
C ARG A 213 -10.56 27.30 -28.56
N LYS A 214 -11.26 26.20 -28.33
CA LYS A 214 -10.90 24.86 -28.78
C LYS A 214 -12.11 24.15 -29.34
N GLY A 215 -11.94 23.33 -30.36
CA GLY A 215 -13.07 22.58 -30.89
C GLY A 215 -12.67 21.43 -31.80
N PHE A 216 -13.70 20.74 -32.29
CA PHE A 216 -13.56 19.67 -33.26
C PHE A 216 -14.74 19.64 -34.23
N ALA A 217 -14.50 19.07 -35.41
CA ALA A 217 -15.50 18.75 -36.42
C ALA A 217 -15.25 17.31 -36.89
N LEU A 218 -16.32 16.50 -36.92
CA LEU A 218 -16.29 15.09 -37.29
C LEU A 218 -15.19 14.32 -36.54
N TRP A 219 -15.25 14.32 -35.21
CA TRP A 219 -14.24 13.66 -34.37
C TRP A 219 -13.95 12.23 -34.84
N PRO A 220 -12.68 11.82 -35.00
CA PRO A 220 -11.46 12.58 -34.69
C PRO A 220 -10.86 13.38 -35.87
N VAL A 221 -11.55 13.48 -37.01
CA VAL A 221 -11.00 13.98 -38.30
C VAL A 221 -10.40 15.38 -38.18
N TRP A 222 -11.11 16.35 -37.60
CA TRP A 222 -10.58 17.71 -37.47
C TRP A 222 -10.71 18.21 -36.03
N THR A 223 -9.60 18.67 -35.47
CA THR A 223 -9.56 19.35 -34.16
C THR A 223 -8.73 20.62 -34.28
N TRP A 224 -9.08 21.65 -33.50
CA TRP A 224 -8.34 22.91 -33.48
C TRP A 224 -8.27 23.51 -32.07
N CYS A 225 -7.28 24.36 -31.88
CA CYS A 225 -7.12 25.16 -30.69
C CYS A 225 -6.58 26.55 -31.04
N ARG A 226 -6.95 27.52 -30.21
CA ARG A 226 -6.45 28.89 -30.23
C ARG A 226 -6.32 29.36 -28.78
N TYR A 227 -5.18 29.97 -28.47
CA TYR A 227 -4.83 30.50 -27.15
C TYR A 227 -4.55 31.99 -27.26
N GLU A 228 -5.22 32.78 -26.42
CA GLU A 228 -5.25 34.25 -26.48
C GLU A 228 -4.90 34.91 -25.14
N GLY A 229 -4.65 34.13 -24.09
CA GLY A 229 -4.40 34.65 -22.75
C GLY A 229 -3.12 35.50 -22.60
N GLU A 230 -3.21 36.53 -21.76
CA GLU A 230 -2.06 37.39 -21.38
C GLU A 230 -1.00 36.64 -20.57
N ARG A 231 -1.42 35.59 -19.85
CA ARG A 231 -0.58 34.75 -18.99
C ARG A 231 -0.47 33.35 -19.57
N GLY A 232 0.46 33.18 -20.50
CA GLY A 232 0.79 31.86 -21.07
C GLY A 232 1.22 31.94 -22.52
N PRO A 233 1.54 30.79 -23.13
CA PRO A 233 1.84 30.74 -24.54
C PRO A 233 0.59 30.95 -25.38
N THR A 234 0.65 31.93 -26.29
CA THR A 234 -0.41 32.25 -27.24
C THR A 234 -0.12 31.56 -28.57
N GLY A 235 -1.15 31.36 -29.39
CA GLY A 235 -0.99 30.73 -30.69
C GLY A 235 -2.16 29.85 -31.08
N SER A 236 -1.96 29.01 -32.09
CA SER A 236 -3.03 28.15 -32.60
C SER A 236 -2.49 26.84 -33.15
N GLY A 237 -3.39 25.88 -33.30
CA GLY A 237 -3.04 24.60 -33.89
C GLY A 237 -4.25 23.83 -34.36
N PHE A 238 -3.99 22.82 -35.17
CA PHE A 238 -4.98 21.88 -35.63
C PHE A 238 -4.39 20.48 -35.79
N ILE A 239 -5.27 19.48 -35.78
CA ILE A 239 -4.96 18.11 -36.16
C ILE A 239 -6.02 17.65 -37.15
N PHE A 240 -5.56 17.25 -38.33
CA PHE A 240 -6.33 16.57 -39.35
C PHE A 240 -6.00 15.06 -39.31
N PHE A 241 -6.70 14.34 -38.44
CA PHE A 241 -6.47 12.91 -38.26
C PHE A 241 -7.01 12.10 -39.45
N PRO A 242 -6.30 11.06 -39.91
CA PRO A 242 -5.04 10.53 -39.40
C PRO A 242 -3.82 11.05 -40.17
N LEU A 243 -3.89 12.18 -40.87
CA LEU A 243 -2.85 12.55 -41.85
C LEU A 243 -1.79 13.48 -41.28
N PHE A 244 -2.21 14.60 -40.68
CA PHE A 244 -1.32 15.71 -40.38
C PHE A 244 -1.79 16.55 -39.20
N GLY A 245 -0.88 17.27 -38.55
CA GLY A 245 -1.22 18.27 -37.56
C GLY A 245 -0.10 19.26 -37.35
N HIS A 246 -0.46 20.48 -36.98
CA HIS A 246 0.47 21.54 -36.66
C HIS A 246 -0.04 22.32 -35.45
N VAL A 247 0.83 22.59 -34.49
CA VAL A 247 0.54 23.45 -33.34
C VAL A 247 1.69 24.43 -33.20
N GLY A 248 1.41 25.71 -33.43
CA GLY A 248 2.35 26.80 -33.26
C GLY A 248 1.94 27.68 -32.09
N LEU A 249 2.68 27.60 -30.99
CA LEU A 249 2.56 28.46 -29.82
C LEU A 249 3.82 29.33 -29.69
N THR A 250 3.74 30.43 -28.94
CA THR A 250 4.86 31.35 -28.74
C THR A 250 6.09 30.70 -28.09
N ASP A 251 5.90 29.61 -27.33
CA ASP A 251 6.97 28.91 -26.62
C ASP A 251 7.23 27.50 -27.16
N GLN A 252 6.52 27.05 -28.20
CA GLN A 252 6.65 25.72 -28.74
C GLN A 252 6.01 25.60 -30.13
N GLU A 253 6.75 25.00 -31.04
CA GLU A 253 6.23 24.55 -32.33
C GLU A 253 6.13 23.02 -32.34
N THR A 254 5.08 22.46 -32.95
CA THR A 254 4.86 21.02 -33.04
C THR A 254 4.27 20.62 -34.37
N TRP A 255 4.91 19.64 -35.02
CA TRP A 255 4.45 19.02 -36.24
C TRP A 255 4.09 17.55 -35.98
N MET A 256 3.04 17.08 -36.65
CA MET A 256 2.59 15.69 -36.57
C MET A 256 2.33 15.17 -37.98
N ILE A 257 2.81 13.97 -38.26
CA ILE A 257 2.52 13.22 -39.48
C ILE A 257 2.01 11.85 -39.04
N LEU A 258 0.91 11.38 -39.62
CA LEU A 258 0.27 10.14 -39.21
C LEU A 258 0.10 10.04 -37.67
N PRO A 259 -0.53 11.03 -37.00
CA PRO A 259 -0.69 11.00 -35.56
C PRO A 259 -1.42 9.71 -35.10
N PRO A 260 -1.00 9.08 -33.98
CA PRO A 260 0.01 9.56 -33.03
C PRO A 260 1.46 9.07 -33.32
N LEU A 261 1.72 8.47 -34.48
CA LEU A 261 2.98 7.77 -34.75
C LEU A 261 4.17 8.71 -34.83
N PHE A 262 4.06 9.79 -35.60
CA PHE A 262 5.16 10.73 -35.79
C PHE A 262 4.82 12.12 -35.27
N ARG A 263 5.66 12.63 -34.37
CA ARG A 263 5.52 13.96 -33.76
C ARG A 263 6.89 14.55 -33.52
N TRP A 264 7.04 15.82 -33.88
CA TRP A 264 8.21 16.64 -33.60
C TRP A 264 7.75 17.87 -32.84
N SER A 265 8.38 18.17 -31.71
CA SER A 265 8.12 19.40 -30.95
C SER A 265 9.44 20.08 -30.63
N SER A 266 9.51 21.40 -30.78
CA SER A 266 10.71 22.18 -30.49
C SER A 266 10.39 23.56 -29.93
N ASN A 267 11.33 24.15 -29.19
CA ASN A 267 11.28 25.55 -28.85
C ASN A 267 12.66 26.21 -28.80
N ASP A 268 12.66 27.54 -28.71
CA ASP A 268 13.86 28.38 -28.68
C ASP A 268 14.66 28.23 -27.37
N ARG A 269 14.06 27.64 -26.33
CA ARG A 269 14.67 27.40 -25.03
C ARG A 269 15.39 26.04 -24.95
N GLY A 270 15.60 25.38 -26.10
CA GLY A 270 16.35 24.13 -26.20
C GLY A 270 15.53 22.87 -25.92
N TYR A 271 14.20 22.97 -25.82
CA TYR A 271 13.31 21.80 -25.79
C TYR A 271 13.25 21.17 -27.19
N ARG A 272 13.42 19.86 -27.25
CA ARG A 272 13.20 19.03 -28.44
C ARG A 272 12.56 17.73 -28.03
N SER A 273 11.46 17.36 -28.67
CA SER A 273 10.79 16.07 -28.49
C SER A 273 10.43 15.47 -29.84
N MET A 274 10.53 14.14 -29.91
CA MET A 274 10.38 13.34 -31.12
C MET A 274 9.72 12.02 -30.76
N ASN A 275 8.69 11.63 -31.49
CA ASN A 275 8.17 10.27 -31.55
C ASN A 275 8.30 9.78 -33.00
N CYS A 276 8.90 8.61 -33.24
CA CYS A 276 9.14 8.12 -34.61
C CYS A 276 9.53 6.63 -34.71
N PRO A 277 8.59 5.68 -34.84
CA PRO A 277 7.15 5.77 -34.56
C PRO A 277 6.84 5.53 -33.07
N TRP A 278 5.80 6.17 -32.54
CA TRP A 278 5.28 5.86 -31.20
C TRP A 278 4.61 4.46 -31.18
N PRO A 279 4.75 3.65 -30.11
CA PRO A 279 5.51 3.90 -28.89
C PRO A 279 7.00 3.49 -28.99
N PHE A 280 7.43 2.92 -30.11
CA PHE A 280 8.72 2.25 -30.29
C PHE A 280 9.92 3.18 -30.13
N PHE A 281 9.89 4.39 -30.69
CA PHE A 281 10.97 5.35 -30.50
C PHE A 281 10.45 6.68 -29.96
N GLN A 282 11.02 7.11 -28.85
CA GLN A 282 10.69 8.38 -28.20
C GLN A 282 11.99 9.05 -27.75
N TYR A 283 12.18 10.30 -28.14
CA TYR A 283 13.33 11.11 -27.75
C TYR A 283 12.86 12.46 -27.20
N VAL A 284 13.40 12.87 -26.06
CA VAL A 284 13.15 14.16 -25.42
C VAL A 284 14.46 14.73 -24.91
N ARG A 285 14.70 15.99 -25.17
CA ARG A 285 15.76 16.79 -24.59
C ARG A 285 15.17 18.12 -24.14
N ALA A 286 15.32 18.43 -22.87
CA ALA A 286 14.99 19.71 -22.26
C ALA A 286 16.16 20.16 -21.37
N LYS A 287 16.02 21.31 -20.70
CA LYS A 287 17.05 21.85 -19.80
C LYS A 287 17.48 20.82 -18.74
N ASP A 288 16.50 20.23 -18.04
CA ASP A 288 16.76 19.30 -16.93
C ASP A 288 16.11 17.92 -17.13
N GLU A 289 15.59 17.64 -18.34
CA GLU A 289 15.01 16.34 -18.69
C GLU A 289 15.68 15.77 -19.96
N SER A 290 15.98 14.49 -19.94
CA SER A 290 16.32 13.75 -21.15
C SER A 290 15.66 12.39 -21.16
N LYS A 291 15.21 11.94 -22.34
CA LYS A 291 14.56 10.65 -22.51
C LYS A 291 14.93 10.08 -23.87
N THR A 292 15.30 8.81 -23.90
CA THR A 292 15.51 8.03 -25.12
C THR A 292 14.97 6.64 -24.89
N TYR A 293 13.82 6.32 -25.49
CA TYR A 293 13.22 5.00 -25.44
C TYR A 293 13.26 4.36 -26.82
N LEU A 294 13.73 3.12 -26.85
CA LEU A 294 13.52 2.14 -27.91
C LEU A 294 12.64 1.02 -27.34
N TRP A 295 11.36 1.31 -27.13
CA TRP A 295 10.43 0.40 -26.48
C TRP A 295 10.06 -0.77 -27.41
N PRO A 296 9.96 -2.02 -26.93
CA PRO A 296 10.13 -2.48 -25.54
C PRO A 296 11.58 -2.87 -25.18
N LEU A 297 12.54 -2.70 -26.08
CA LEU A 297 13.89 -3.26 -25.94
C LEU A 297 14.74 -2.55 -24.89
N TRP A 298 14.75 -1.21 -24.88
CA TRP A 298 15.59 -0.43 -23.99
C TRP A 298 15.05 0.98 -23.83
N GLY A 299 15.32 1.61 -22.69
CA GLY A 299 15.08 3.04 -22.57
C GLY A 299 15.72 3.65 -21.35
N VAL A 300 16.01 4.94 -21.44
CA VAL A 300 16.54 5.76 -20.35
C VAL A 300 15.75 7.07 -20.28
N LYS A 301 15.39 7.47 -19.06
CA LYS A 301 14.81 8.76 -18.72
C LYS A 301 15.60 9.34 -17.55
N LYS A 302 16.03 10.58 -17.67
CA LYS A 302 16.69 11.36 -16.61
C LYS A 302 15.91 12.65 -16.39
N LEU A 303 15.67 12.95 -15.13
CA LEU A 303 15.05 14.15 -14.55
C LEU A 303 16.05 14.69 -13.51
N PRO A 304 15.85 15.90 -12.94
CA PRO A 304 16.76 16.45 -11.93
C PRO A 304 16.96 15.49 -10.75
N ASP A 305 15.84 14.97 -10.24
CA ASP A 305 15.79 14.19 -8.99
C ASP A 305 15.53 12.70 -9.22
N ALA A 306 15.53 12.27 -10.48
CA ALA A 306 15.15 10.90 -10.82
C ALA A 306 15.82 10.41 -12.10
N SER A 307 16.25 9.16 -12.11
CA SER A 307 16.60 8.46 -13.35
C SER A 307 15.95 7.09 -13.39
N PHE A 308 15.47 6.72 -14.57
CA PHE A 308 14.80 5.46 -14.81
C PHE A 308 15.32 4.87 -16.11
N SER A 309 15.71 3.61 -16.07
CA SER A 309 16.09 2.84 -17.24
C SER A 309 15.47 1.47 -17.25
N PHE A 310 15.30 0.91 -18.44
CA PHE A 310 14.82 -0.46 -18.61
C PHE A 310 15.55 -1.17 -19.74
N LEU A 311 15.53 -2.50 -19.67
CA LEU A 311 15.97 -3.44 -20.69
C LEU A 311 14.90 -4.53 -20.80
N LEU A 312 14.41 -4.78 -22.02
CA LEU A 312 13.33 -5.73 -22.33
C LEU A 312 12.13 -5.54 -21.42
N TRP A 313 11.46 -4.40 -21.49
CA TRP A 313 10.33 -4.06 -20.62
C TRP A 313 9.26 -5.17 -20.62
N PRO A 314 8.76 -5.65 -19.46
CA PRO A 314 9.04 -5.19 -18.09
C PRO A 314 10.12 -6.00 -17.33
N ILE A 315 10.94 -6.80 -18.02
CA ILE A 315 11.91 -7.75 -17.42
C ILE A 315 12.92 -7.01 -16.56
N GLY A 316 13.75 -6.13 -17.14
CA GLY A 316 14.80 -5.42 -16.41
C GLY A 316 14.48 -3.94 -16.25
N SER A 317 14.55 -3.43 -15.03
CA SER A 317 14.48 -1.98 -14.79
C SER A 317 15.37 -1.53 -13.64
N ARG A 318 15.86 -0.29 -13.76
CA ARG A 318 16.59 0.42 -12.70
C ARG A 318 15.98 1.80 -12.51
N LEU A 319 15.75 2.15 -11.26
CA LEU A 319 15.22 3.44 -10.84
C LEU A 319 16.18 4.01 -9.79
N ARG A 320 16.52 5.28 -9.95
CA ARG A 320 17.17 6.07 -8.91
C ARG A 320 16.31 7.30 -8.66
N LEU A 321 16.06 7.58 -7.40
CA LEU A 321 15.28 8.72 -6.93
C LEU A 321 16.07 9.42 -5.83
N ASP A 322 16.26 10.71 -5.97
CA ASP A 322 16.86 11.57 -4.95
C ASP A 322 15.69 12.41 -4.38
N ARG A 323 15.28 12.15 -3.13
CA ARG A 323 14.12 12.81 -2.47
C ARG A 323 14.60 13.53 -1.22
N GLY A 324 14.85 14.83 -1.33
CA GLY A 324 15.41 15.61 -0.22
C GLY A 324 16.74 14.99 0.21
N ASP A 325 16.82 14.53 1.46
CA ASP A 325 18.00 13.88 2.01
C ASP A 325 18.03 12.35 1.80
N GLU A 326 17.04 11.74 1.13
CA GLU A 326 16.99 10.28 0.91
C GLU A 326 17.30 9.94 -0.55
N ARG A 327 18.33 9.12 -0.77
CA ARG A 327 18.62 8.52 -2.09
C ARG A 327 18.14 7.08 -2.11
N ILE A 328 17.29 6.77 -3.08
CA ILE A 328 16.72 5.45 -3.30
C ILE A 328 17.21 4.91 -4.63
N GLU A 329 17.90 3.77 -4.62
CA GLU A 329 18.19 3.01 -5.82
C GLU A 329 17.42 1.69 -5.81
N ARG A 330 16.76 1.38 -6.92
CA ARG A 330 15.97 0.16 -7.09
C ARG A 330 16.33 -0.51 -8.39
N THR A 331 16.57 -1.81 -8.33
CA THR A 331 16.78 -2.68 -9.49
C THR A 331 15.78 -3.82 -9.43
N VAL A 332 15.07 -4.06 -10.53
CA VAL A 332 14.05 -5.11 -10.63
C VAL A 332 14.36 -5.96 -11.86
N LEU A 333 14.44 -7.28 -11.67
CA LEU A 333 14.33 -8.28 -12.74
C LEU A 333 13.03 -9.03 -12.53
N PHE A 334 11.94 -8.54 -13.10
CA PHE A 334 10.60 -9.06 -12.83
C PHE A 334 10.41 -10.49 -13.40
N PRO A 335 9.75 -11.41 -12.67
CA PRO A 335 9.30 -11.31 -11.27
C PRO A 335 10.34 -11.80 -10.25
N LEU A 336 11.51 -12.25 -10.71
CA LEU A 336 12.46 -13.03 -9.91
C LEU A 336 13.24 -12.22 -8.88
N TRP A 337 13.75 -11.04 -9.24
CA TRP A 337 14.65 -10.27 -8.40
C TRP A 337 14.13 -8.85 -8.15
N PHE A 338 14.20 -8.42 -6.89
CA PHE A 338 13.93 -7.04 -6.50
C PHE A 338 14.98 -6.62 -5.47
N HIS A 339 15.70 -5.54 -5.75
CA HIS A 339 16.67 -4.96 -4.84
C HIS A 339 16.40 -3.45 -4.72
N GLU A 340 16.32 -2.95 -3.50
CA GLU A 340 16.24 -1.53 -3.18
C GLU A 340 17.27 -1.18 -2.10
N THR A 341 18.05 -0.13 -2.32
CA THR A 341 18.92 0.48 -1.32
C THR A 341 18.41 1.88 -1.02
N ARG A 342 18.54 2.29 0.25
CA ARG A 342 18.19 3.61 0.74
C ARG A 342 19.36 4.16 1.51
N GLU A 343 19.79 5.35 1.12
CA GLU A 343 20.90 6.07 1.73
C GLU A 343 20.36 7.41 2.25
N ASN A 344 20.59 7.70 3.52
CA ASN A 344 20.31 9.02 4.08
C ASN A 344 21.55 9.89 3.86
N SER A 345 21.42 10.95 3.07
CA SER A 345 22.43 11.98 2.83
C SER A 345 22.47 13.05 3.93
N ARG A 346 22.02 12.76 5.15
CA ARG A 346 22.20 13.67 6.29
C ARG A 346 23.70 13.82 6.57
N GLY A 347 24.24 14.97 6.18
CA GLY A 347 25.58 15.41 6.55
C GLY A 347 26.69 15.05 5.59
N GLY A 348 26.60 15.47 4.32
CA GLY A 348 27.77 15.74 3.46
C GLY A 348 28.83 14.63 3.32
N ALA A 349 28.53 13.38 3.68
CA ALA A 349 29.48 12.30 3.61
C ALA A 349 29.63 11.88 2.13
N PRO A 350 30.87 11.77 1.62
CA PRO A 350 31.09 11.36 0.24
C PRO A 350 30.43 10.00 -0.01
N SER A 351 29.89 9.84 -1.21
CA SER A 351 29.33 8.61 -1.76
C SER A 351 30.13 7.38 -1.31
N GLY A 352 29.55 6.58 -0.41
CA GLY A 352 30.24 5.54 0.36
C GLY A 352 29.74 5.36 1.80
N GLY A 353 28.82 6.22 2.28
CA GLY A 353 28.16 6.07 3.59
C GLY A 353 27.33 4.80 3.72
N GLU A 354 27.25 4.26 4.93
CA GLU A 354 26.53 3.02 5.22
C GLU A 354 25.04 3.15 4.84
N ALA A 355 24.53 2.21 4.05
CA ALA A 355 23.13 2.24 3.59
C ALA A 355 22.18 2.18 4.80
N ALA A 356 21.39 3.24 4.99
CA ALA A 356 20.38 3.34 6.04
C ALA A 356 19.30 2.25 5.90
N GLY A 357 19.03 1.79 4.68
CA GLY A 357 18.11 0.68 4.42
C GLY A 357 18.51 -0.17 3.22
N ARG A 358 18.24 -1.47 3.32
CA ARG A 358 18.42 -2.43 2.23
C ARG A 358 17.25 -3.39 2.16
N TYR A 359 16.80 -3.70 0.95
CA TYR A 359 15.76 -4.69 0.72
C TYR A 359 16.13 -5.52 -0.50
N ALA A 360 16.13 -6.84 -0.37
CA ALA A 360 16.38 -7.78 -1.44
C ALA A 360 15.32 -8.88 -1.43
N LYS A 361 14.83 -9.28 -2.59
CA LYS A 361 13.89 -10.40 -2.75
C LYS A 361 14.31 -11.22 -3.96
N LEU A 362 14.41 -12.52 -3.76
CA LEU A 362 14.48 -13.52 -4.82
C LEU A 362 13.17 -14.31 -4.76
N TRP A 363 12.16 -13.91 -5.53
CA TRP A 363 10.86 -14.56 -5.50
C TRP A 363 10.92 -15.91 -6.24
N PRO A 364 10.27 -16.98 -5.73
CA PRO A 364 9.50 -17.08 -4.48
C PRO A 364 10.33 -17.53 -3.26
N LEU A 365 11.66 -17.51 -3.36
CA LEU A 365 12.58 -18.17 -2.43
C LEU A 365 12.80 -17.40 -1.12
N PHE A 366 13.08 -16.10 -1.15
CA PHE A 366 13.32 -15.35 0.09
C PHE A 366 13.10 -13.84 -0.06
N SER A 367 12.89 -13.19 1.08
CA SER A 367 13.04 -11.74 1.22
C SER A 367 13.94 -11.39 2.39
N TYR A 368 14.79 -10.39 2.18
CA TYR A 368 15.72 -9.84 3.15
C TYR A 368 15.51 -8.33 3.26
N ARG A 369 15.48 -7.84 4.48
CA ARG A 369 15.32 -6.43 4.82
C ARG A 369 16.33 -6.07 5.89
N ARG A 370 16.96 -4.91 5.73
CA ARG A 370 17.73 -4.21 6.74
C ARG A 370 17.22 -2.79 6.82
N GLU A 371 16.83 -2.35 8.00
CA GLU A 371 16.47 -0.97 8.31
C GLU A 371 17.31 -0.57 9.52
N GLU A 372 18.27 0.35 9.32
CA GLU A 372 19.27 0.75 10.30
C GLU A 372 20.04 -0.46 10.87
N ASP A 373 19.87 -0.76 12.16
CA ASP A 373 20.47 -1.89 12.87
C ASP A 373 19.60 -3.15 12.86
N THR A 374 18.35 -3.08 12.37
CA THR A 374 17.41 -4.20 12.38
C THR A 374 17.46 -4.95 11.06
N THR A 375 17.57 -6.27 11.14
CA THR A 375 17.58 -7.18 9.99
C THR A 375 16.46 -8.20 10.09
N CYS A 376 15.83 -8.53 8.96
CA CYS A 376 14.78 -9.53 8.86
C CYS A 376 14.94 -10.33 7.56
N LEU A 377 15.07 -11.65 7.67
CA LEU A 377 15.10 -12.61 6.56
C LEU A 377 13.87 -13.52 6.67
N ARG A 378 13.19 -13.78 5.55
CA ARG A 378 12.04 -14.70 5.47
C ARG A 378 12.18 -15.66 4.30
N VAL A 379 11.80 -16.91 4.54
CA VAL A 379 11.89 -18.01 3.57
C VAL A 379 10.71 -18.98 3.74
N PRO A 380 9.96 -19.34 2.67
CA PRO A 380 9.83 -18.62 1.42
C PRO A 380 9.06 -17.29 1.54
N ASP A 381 9.08 -16.49 0.46
CA ASP A 381 8.22 -15.31 0.30
C ASP A 381 7.45 -15.43 -1.02
N LEU A 382 6.18 -15.81 -0.92
CA LEU A 382 5.34 -16.13 -2.09
C LEU A 382 4.70 -14.90 -2.74
N TRP A 383 4.84 -13.70 -2.18
CA TRP A 383 4.29 -12.49 -2.78
C TRP A 383 5.26 -11.92 -3.85
N PRO A 384 4.87 -11.80 -5.13
CA PRO A 384 5.77 -11.36 -6.20
C PRO A 384 6.10 -9.87 -6.14
N GLY A 385 5.29 -9.08 -5.44
CA GLY A 385 5.52 -7.65 -5.28
C GLY A 385 6.45 -7.30 -4.12
N LYS A 386 6.70 -5.99 -3.97
CA LYS A 386 7.21 -5.45 -2.71
C LYS A 386 6.16 -5.66 -1.61
N GLN A 387 6.61 -5.81 -0.37
CA GLN A 387 5.78 -6.07 0.81
C GLN A 387 4.57 -5.13 0.88
N LEU A 388 3.39 -5.73 0.74
CA LEU A 388 2.10 -5.05 0.81
C LEU A 388 1.54 -5.28 2.21
N SER A 389 1.35 -4.24 3.01
CA SER A 389 1.09 -4.41 4.46
C SER A 389 -0.07 -5.36 4.81
N PRO A 390 -1.22 -5.35 4.11
CA PRO A 390 -2.26 -6.36 4.32
C PRO A 390 -1.82 -7.81 4.05
N VAL A 391 -0.98 -8.04 3.04
CA VAL A 391 -0.43 -9.37 2.73
C VAL A 391 0.53 -9.80 3.82
N GLU A 392 1.39 -8.90 4.27
CA GLU A 392 2.31 -9.14 5.40
C GLU A 392 1.57 -9.51 6.68
N ARG A 393 0.43 -8.87 6.93
CA ARG A 393 -0.37 -9.12 8.11
C ARG A 393 -1.23 -10.37 8.01
N ASN A 394 -1.84 -10.68 6.86
CA ASN A 394 -2.86 -11.74 6.78
C ASN A 394 -2.35 -13.05 6.19
N TRP A 395 -1.41 -12.99 5.25
CA TRP A 395 -1.05 -14.13 4.40
C TRP A 395 0.41 -14.56 4.55
N ALA A 396 1.34 -13.60 4.67
CA ALA A 396 2.77 -13.89 4.79
C ALA A 396 3.14 -14.91 5.89
N PRO A 397 2.49 -14.89 7.08
CA PRO A 397 2.77 -15.87 8.11
C PRO A 397 2.50 -17.33 7.70
N PHE A 398 1.57 -17.59 6.77
CA PHE A 398 1.26 -18.97 6.34
C PHE A 398 2.33 -19.60 5.46
N TRP A 399 3.10 -18.81 4.71
CA TRP A 399 4.17 -19.36 3.87
C TRP A 399 5.56 -19.09 4.42
N THR A 400 5.72 -18.20 5.41
CA THR A 400 7.02 -17.98 6.04
C THR A 400 7.36 -19.18 6.94
N LEU A 401 8.12 -20.11 6.40
CA LEU A 401 8.54 -21.33 7.11
C LEU A 401 9.79 -21.10 7.95
N TYR A 402 10.66 -20.19 7.54
CA TYR A 402 11.84 -19.77 8.29
C TYR A 402 11.90 -18.25 8.35
N GLN A 403 12.18 -17.72 9.53
CA GLN A 403 12.36 -16.30 9.77
C GLN A 403 13.57 -16.09 10.67
N ARG A 404 14.39 -15.11 10.32
CA ARG A 404 15.50 -14.64 11.16
C ARG A 404 15.41 -13.15 11.34
N GLU A 405 15.42 -12.72 12.59
CA GLU A 405 15.43 -11.32 13.00
C GLU A 405 16.68 -11.06 13.82
N GLY A 406 17.27 -9.89 13.67
CA GLY A 406 18.46 -9.53 14.44
C GLY A 406 18.62 -8.03 14.56
N ARG A 407 19.12 -7.60 15.72
CA ARG A 407 19.62 -6.27 16.03
C ARG A 407 21.06 -6.44 16.55
N ARG A 408 21.86 -5.38 16.67
CA ARG A 408 23.25 -5.50 17.19
C ARG A 408 23.29 -6.45 18.40
N GLY A 409 24.12 -7.50 18.26
CA GLY A 409 24.36 -8.58 19.22
C GLY A 409 23.15 -9.39 19.75
N GLU A 410 21.92 -9.06 19.39
CA GLU A 410 20.68 -9.74 19.78
C GLU A 410 19.95 -10.30 18.55
N GLY A 411 19.23 -11.40 18.70
CA GLY A 411 18.48 -11.92 17.57
C GLY A 411 17.66 -13.15 17.86
N GLY A 412 16.93 -13.56 16.82
CA GLY A 412 16.03 -14.68 16.85
C GLY A 412 15.95 -15.39 15.51
N GLU A 413 15.78 -16.70 15.59
CA GLU A 413 15.46 -17.56 14.47
C GLU A 413 14.22 -18.39 14.82
N GLU A 414 13.34 -18.56 13.85
CA GLU A 414 12.13 -19.35 13.95
C GLU A 414 12.00 -20.22 12.70
N LEU A 415 11.72 -21.51 12.90
CA LEU A 415 11.46 -22.48 11.83
C LEU A 415 10.15 -23.21 12.10
N LEU A 416 9.36 -23.42 11.04
CA LEU A 416 8.04 -24.07 11.02
C LEU A 416 7.10 -23.54 12.12
N TRP A 417 6.90 -22.22 12.13
CA TRP A 417 6.03 -21.50 13.06
C TRP A 417 6.36 -21.71 14.54
N GLY A 418 7.64 -21.94 14.83
CA GLY A 418 8.16 -22.07 16.18
C GLY A 418 8.42 -23.50 16.63
N LEU A 419 8.33 -24.49 15.73
CA LEU A 419 8.79 -25.85 15.99
C LEU A 419 10.26 -25.84 16.45
N TYR A 420 11.09 -25.06 15.78
CA TYR A 420 12.43 -24.72 16.25
C TYR A 420 12.54 -23.20 16.42
N ARG A 421 13.08 -22.80 17.57
CA ARG A 421 13.35 -21.41 17.92
C ARG A 421 14.71 -21.30 18.56
N ARG A 422 15.43 -20.26 18.20
CA ARG A 422 16.69 -19.88 18.83
C ARG A 422 16.72 -18.38 19.03
N ARG A 423 17.13 -17.94 20.22
CA ARG A 423 17.27 -16.53 20.59
C ARG A 423 18.60 -16.33 21.30
N TRP A 424 19.16 -15.15 21.12
CA TRP A 424 20.37 -14.72 21.80
C TRP A 424 20.28 -13.23 22.09
N ASP A 425 20.95 -12.82 23.16
CA ASP A 425 21.01 -11.45 23.68
C ASP A 425 22.49 -11.02 23.79
N GLU A 426 22.78 -9.73 23.63
CA GLU A 426 24.08 -9.09 23.88
C GLU A 426 24.63 -9.39 25.27
N ARG A 427 23.74 -9.54 26.27
CA ARG A 427 24.10 -9.89 27.65
C ARG A 427 24.49 -11.37 27.81
N GLY A 428 24.61 -12.10 26.70
CA GLY A 428 24.93 -13.53 26.60
C GLY A 428 23.79 -14.45 27.08
N GLY A 429 22.57 -13.91 27.17
CA GLY A 429 21.35 -14.69 27.31
C GLY A 429 21.13 -15.54 26.06
N PHE A 430 20.65 -16.76 26.24
CA PHE A 430 20.43 -17.70 25.13
C PHE A 430 19.20 -18.56 25.40
N SER A 431 18.36 -18.74 24.40
CA SER A 431 17.21 -19.63 24.48
C SER A 431 17.08 -20.46 23.21
N VAL A 432 16.92 -21.77 23.37
CA VAL A 432 16.66 -22.71 22.28
C VAL A 432 15.45 -23.56 22.64
N SER A 433 14.56 -23.75 21.68
CA SER A 433 13.39 -24.61 21.82
C SER A 433 13.25 -25.45 20.56
N LEU A 434 13.09 -26.76 20.73
CA LEU A 434 12.73 -27.73 19.70
C LEU A 434 11.52 -28.51 20.21
N PHE A 435 10.33 -28.15 19.76
CA PHE A 435 9.10 -28.74 20.27
C PHE A 435 8.82 -30.13 19.69
N PRO A 436 8.25 -31.07 20.47
CA PRO A 436 8.02 -31.00 21.93
C PRO A 436 9.24 -31.48 22.74
N LEU A 437 10.37 -31.71 22.09
CA LEU A 437 11.48 -32.53 22.58
C LEU A 437 12.34 -31.86 23.63
N PHE A 438 12.73 -30.60 23.42
CA PHE A 438 13.77 -29.94 24.20
C PHE A 438 13.56 -28.43 24.28
N SER A 439 13.81 -27.84 25.44
CA SER A 439 13.97 -26.40 25.59
C SER A 439 15.10 -26.10 26.56
N MET A 440 15.90 -25.09 26.27
CA MET A 440 16.97 -24.60 27.11
C MET A 440 16.94 -23.08 27.16
N GLU A 441 17.05 -22.52 28.35
CA GLU A 441 17.13 -21.08 28.58
C GLU A 441 18.30 -20.81 29.53
N LYS A 442 19.13 -19.85 29.15
CA LYS A 442 20.26 -19.36 29.92
C LYS A 442 20.12 -17.85 30.02
N ASN A 443 19.94 -17.34 31.23
CA ASN A 443 19.89 -15.92 31.52
C ASN A 443 21.09 -15.59 32.42
N LEU A 444 22.14 -15.03 31.83
CA LEU A 444 23.40 -14.71 32.53
C LEU A 444 23.26 -13.62 33.61
N PRO A 445 22.51 -12.51 33.40
CA PRO A 445 22.26 -11.51 34.44
C PRO A 445 21.77 -12.08 35.78
N ASP A 446 20.96 -13.13 35.74
CA ASP A 446 20.35 -13.75 36.93
C ASP A 446 20.98 -15.12 37.29
N ASP A 447 22.04 -15.55 36.58
CA ASP A 447 22.65 -16.89 36.61
C ASP A 447 21.62 -18.04 36.61
N ILE A 448 20.58 -17.89 35.79
CA ILE A 448 19.51 -18.88 35.64
C ILE A 448 19.83 -19.76 34.43
N HIS A 449 19.91 -21.07 34.66
CA HIS A 449 20.06 -22.08 33.62
C HIS A 449 18.94 -23.09 33.76
N GLU A 450 18.04 -23.12 32.79
CA GLU A 450 16.90 -24.03 32.76
C GLU A 450 16.99 -24.89 31.50
N TRP A 451 16.81 -26.21 31.64
CA TRP A 451 16.52 -27.08 30.51
C TRP A 451 15.37 -28.01 30.84
N ASN A 452 14.56 -28.31 29.83
CA ASN A 452 13.43 -29.21 29.92
C ASN A 452 13.44 -30.16 28.71
N LEU A 453 13.17 -31.43 28.97
CA LEU A 453 12.93 -32.48 27.98
C LEU A 453 11.45 -32.87 27.99
N LEU A 454 10.91 -33.14 26.81
CA LEU A 454 9.53 -33.62 26.61
C LEU A 454 8.52 -32.79 27.41
N LEU A 455 8.49 -31.48 27.17
CA LEU A 455 7.58 -30.53 27.83
C LEU A 455 7.67 -30.48 29.38
N GLY A 456 8.80 -30.89 29.96
CA GLY A 456 9.02 -30.87 31.41
C GLY A 456 8.80 -32.22 32.10
N LEU A 457 8.80 -33.32 31.33
CA LEU A 457 8.91 -34.68 31.88
C LEU A 457 10.17 -34.82 32.73
N VAL A 458 11.29 -34.27 32.23
CA VAL A 458 12.56 -34.16 32.96
C VAL A 458 13.08 -32.75 32.74
N GLY A 459 13.41 -32.04 33.80
CA GLY A 459 14.00 -30.71 33.68
C GLY A 459 14.87 -30.36 34.86
N ARG A 460 15.76 -29.40 34.65
CA ARG A 460 16.61 -28.85 35.70
C ARG A 460 16.63 -27.35 35.58
N ARG A 461 16.37 -26.67 36.69
CA ARG A 461 16.51 -25.22 36.83
C ARG A 461 17.57 -24.94 37.88
N ARG A 462 18.62 -24.24 37.49
CA ARG A 462 19.69 -23.77 38.37
C ARG A 462 19.57 -22.25 38.48
N GLU A 463 19.58 -21.73 39.69
CA GLU A 463 19.65 -20.30 39.99
C GLU A 463 20.82 -20.11 40.96
N GLY A 464 21.97 -19.65 40.45
CA GLY A 464 23.21 -19.58 41.24
C GLY A 464 23.67 -20.95 41.77
N LEU A 465 23.64 -21.11 43.11
CA LEU A 465 24.00 -22.35 43.81
C LEU A 465 22.81 -23.33 43.97
N ARG A 466 21.57 -22.85 43.84
CA ARG A 466 20.37 -23.69 44.00
C ARG A 466 20.09 -24.46 42.72
N SER A 467 19.87 -25.77 42.85
CA SER A 467 19.50 -26.63 41.72
C SER A 467 18.21 -27.37 42.06
N ASN A 468 17.19 -27.15 41.23
CA ASN A 468 15.89 -27.80 41.32
C ASN A 468 15.70 -28.73 40.12
N TRP A 469 15.47 -30.01 40.39
CA TRP A 469 15.13 -31.02 39.39
C TRP A 469 13.62 -31.21 39.33
N ARG A 470 13.09 -31.38 38.12
CA ARG A 470 11.70 -31.75 37.87
C ARG A 470 11.66 -33.13 37.20
N ILE A 471 10.86 -34.04 37.75
CA ILE A 471 10.62 -35.39 37.21
C ILE A 471 9.11 -35.64 37.15
N MET A 472 8.62 -36.22 36.05
CA MET A 472 7.21 -36.58 35.83
C MET A 472 6.24 -35.42 36.06
N TYR A 473 6.52 -34.25 35.48
CA TYR A 473 5.69 -33.02 35.48
C TYR A 473 5.38 -32.37 36.86
N PHE A 474 5.41 -33.11 37.97
CA PHE A 474 4.95 -32.66 39.29
C PHE A 474 6.00 -32.79 40.40
N ILE A 475 6.94 -33.73 40.30
CA ILE A 475 7.93 -33.98 41.36
C ILE A 475 9.04 -32.94 41.24
N ARG A 476 9.24 -32.13 42.28
CA ARG A 476 10.35 -31.17 42.39
C ARG A 476 11.32 -31.62 43.48
N LEU A 477 12.58 -31.82 43.12
CA LEU A 477 13.66 -32.18 44.04
C LEU A 477 14.66 -31.02 44.07
N GLY A 478 14.71 -30.28 45.17
CA GLY A 478 15.70 -29.22 45.38
C GLY A 478 16.90 -29.73 46.14
N SER A 479 18.11 -29.34 45.73
CA SER A 479 19.28 -29.37 46.63
C SER A 479 19.62 -27.95 47.04
N ASP A 480 19.33 -27.60 48.29
CA ASP A 480 20.09 -26.55 48.96
C ASP A 480 21.43 -27.19 49.34
N ARG A 481 22.50 -26.77 48.67
CA ARG A 481 23.86 -26.98 49.20
C ARG A 481 24.21 -25.69 49.93
N GLU A 482 24.32 -25.80 51.26
CA GLU A 482 24.93 -24.77 52.11
C GLU A 482 26.37 -24.47 51.67
#